data_AF-A0A286X9U8-F1
#
_entry.id   AF-A0A286X9U8-F1
#
_cell.length_a   1.000
_cell.length_b   1.000
_cell.length_c   1.000
_cell.angle_alpha   90.00
_cell.angle_beta   90.00
_cell.angle_gamma   90.00
#
_symmetry.space_group_name_H-M   'P 1'
#
loop_
_entity.id
_entity.type
_entity.pdbx_description
1 polymer ?
#
loop_
_entity_poly.entity_id
_entity_poly.type
_entity_poly.pdbx_seq_one_letter_code
_entity_poly.pdbx_strand_id
1 'polypeptide(L)'
;MVFRRFVEVGRVAYVSFGPHAGKLVAIVDVIDQNRALVDGPCTRVRRQAMPFKCMQLTDFILKFPHSARQKYVRQAWEKADINTKWAATRWAKKIEARERKAKMTDFDRYKVMKAKKMRNRIIKNEVKKLQRAAIIKASPKKASVAKAAVAAAAAAAAAAAAKAKAPAKKPAAAAAGKKASGQKAAGEDKAKAKVSAGEKAVPPPKAQKGQKAPAQKAPAPKASGKKA
;
A
#
# COMPACT_ATOMS: atom_id res chain seq x y z
N MET A 1 29.04 20.13 9.79
CA MET A 1 29.01 18.92 10.66
C MET A 1 28.54 17.71 9.85
N VAL A 2 29.11 16.53 10.10
CA VAL A 2 28.77 15.28 9.40
C VAL A 2 27.56 14.56 10.02
N PHE A 3 27.43 14.61 11.35
CA PHE A 3 26.30 14.03 12.06
C PHE A 3 25.03 14.89 11.91
N ARG A 4 23.88 14.24 11.73
CA ARG A 4 22.57 14.88 11.47
C ARG A 4 21.47 14.53 12.48
N ARG A 5 21.67 13.47 13.28
CA ARG A 5 20.75 13.02 14.32
C ARG A 5 21.56 12.86 15.59
N PHE A 6 21.10 13.50 16.67
CA PHE A 6 21.79 13.54 17.95
C PHE A 6 20.86 13.04 19.05
N VAL A 7 21.43 12.46 20.10
CA VAL A 7 20.66 12.19 21.33
C VAL A 7 20.40 13.54 22.00
N GLU A 8 19.12 13.89 22.16
CA GLU A 8 18.69 15.15 22.75
C GLU A 8 17.30 14.98 23.38
N VAL A 9 16.98 15.85 24.35
CA VAL A 9 15.65 15.90 24.96
C VAL A 9 14.60 16.18 23.89
N GLY A 10 13.55 15.37 23.86
CA GLY A 10 12.45 15.48 22.91
C GLY A 10 12.63 14.72 21.60
N ARG A 11 13.81 14.18 21.27
CA ARG A 11 13.96 13.40 20.03
C ARG A 11 13.18 12.09 20.08
N VAL A 12 12.46 11.80 19.00
CA VAL A 12 11.75 10.54 18.81
C VAL A 12 12.71 9.47 18.28
N ALA A 13 12.70 8.31 18.90
CA ALA A 13 13.44 7.12 18.50
C ALA A 13 12.50 5.95 18.21
N TYR A 14 12.88 5.09 17.27
CA TYR A 14 12.21 3.83 16.96
C TYR A 14 12.91 2.68 17.70
N VAL A 15 12.17 1.90 18.48
CA VAL A 15 12.73 0.77 19.23
C VAL A 15 12.87 -0.43 18.29
N SER A 16 14.12 -0.86 18.05
CA SER A 16 14.42 -1.92 17.08
C SER A 16 14.28 -3.33 17.63
N PHE A 17 14.58 -3.54 18.91
CA PHE A 17 14.52 -4.86 19.57
C PHE A 17 14.22 -4.72 21.07
N GLY A 18 13.93 -5.85 21.73
CA GLY A 18 13.49 -5.90 23.13
C GLY A 18 11.96 -5.84 23.28
N PRO A 19 11.43 -5.68 24.51
CA PRO A 19 9.99 -5.83 24.83
C PRO A 19 9.08 -4.78 24.19
N HIS A 20 9.66 -3.73 23.59
CA HIS A 20 8.95 -2.64 22.93
C HIS A 20 9.33 -2.48 21.46
N ALA A 21 9.90 -3.51 20.84
CA ALA A 21 10.24 -3.53 19.43
C ALA A 21 9.06 -3.09 18.54
N GLY A 22 9.35 -2.31 17.49
CA GLY A 22 8.35 -1.77 16.57
C GLY A 22 7.66 -0.49 17.04
N LYS A 23 7.81 -0.07 18.30
CA LYS A 23 7.18 1.13 18.86
C LYS A 23 8.09 2.36 18.73
N LEU A 24 7.49 3.55 18.70
CA LEU A 24 8.21 4.81 18.86
C LEU A 24 8.21 5.23 20.34
N VAL A 25 9.26 5.93 20.75
CA VAL A 25 9.43 6.55 22.07
C VAL A 25 10.05 7.94 21.91
N ALA A 26 9.79 8.86 22.83
CA ALA A 26 10.53 10.10 22.96
C ALA A 26 11.61 9.94 24.03
N ILE A 27 12.80 10.45 23.76
CA ILE A 27 13.85 10.62 24.77
C ILE A 27 13.43 11.81 25.64
N VAL A 28 13.25 11.57 26.94
CA VAL A 28 12.86 12.59 27.92
C VAL A 28 14.08 13.10 28.68
N ASP A 29 15.04 12.20 28.93
CA ASP A 29 16.24 12.45 29.70
C ASP A 29 17.38 11.51 29.27
N VAL A 30 18.63 11.89 29.56
CA VAL A 30 19.83 11.06 29.37
C VAL A 30 20.36 10.70 30.76
N ILE A 31 20.30 9.42 31.10
CA ILE A 31 20.66 8.94 32.45
C ILE A 31 22.17 8.74 32.55
N ASP A 32 22.73 8.08 31.54
CA ASP A 32 24.15 7.76 31.43
C ASP A 32 24.53 7.66 29.94
N GLN A 33 25.82 7.45 29.64
CA GLN A 33 26.33 7.35 28.27
C GLN A 33 25.63 6.27 27.41
N ASN A 34 25.06 5.24 28.05
CA ASN A 34 24.46 4.08 27.41
C ASN A 34 22.93 4.04 27.49
N ARG A 35 22.28 4.87 28.33
CA ARG A 35 20.85 4.82 28.63
C ARG A 35 20.17 6.19 28.67
N ALA A 36 18.94 6.23 28.14
CA ALA A 36 18.01 7.34 28.30
C ALA A 36 16.79 6.96 29.14
N LEU A 37 16.15 7.96 29.74
CA LEU A 37 14.76 7.88 30.18
C LEU A 37 13.87 8.14 28.96
N VAL A 38 13.00 7.19 28.64
CA VAL A 38 12.11 7.27 27.47
C VAL A 38 10.65 7.16 27.87
N ASP A 39 9.76 7.76 27.07
CA ASP A 39 8.31 7.75 27.28
C ASP A 39 7.58 7.61 25.93
N GLY A 40 6.52 6.81 25.87
CA GLY A 40 5.73 6.58 24.66
C GLY A 40 4.22 6.60 24.94
N PRO A 41 3.67 7.77 25.34
CA PRO A 41 2.32 7.89 25.86
C PRO A 41 1.23 7.49 24.85
N CYS A 42 1.48 7.70 23.55
CA CYS A 42 0.56 7.39 22.46
C CYS A 42 0.87 6.03 21.79
N THR A 43 2.01 5.40 22.12
CA THR A 43 2.51 4.16 21.50
C THR A 43 2.47 2.95 22.44
N ARG A 44 1.90 3.12 23.65
CA ARG A 44 1.83 2.09 24.70
C ARG A 44 3.22 1.60 25.13
N VAL A 45 4.12 2.56 25.38
CA VAL A 45 5.38 2.38 26.13
C VAL A 45 5.28 3.24 27.38
N ARG A 46 5.35 2.62 28.57
CA ARG A 46 5.38 3.36 29.83
C ARG A 46 6.74 4.03 29.99
N ARG A 47 6.80 5.09 30.81
CA ARG A 47 8.05 5.75 31.16
C ARG A 47 9.01 4.75 31.82
N GLN A 48 10.20 4.57 31.25
CA GLN A 48 11.22 3.65 31.73
C GLN A 48 12.62 4.04 31.25
N ALA A 49 13.66 3.49 31.87
CA ALA A 49 15.00 3.53 31.31
C ALA A 49 15.10 2.60 30.09
N MET A 50 15.87 2.99 29.07
CA MET A 50 16.11 2.20 27.86
C MET A 50 17.51 2.46 27.30
N PRO A 51 18.28 1.43 26.92
CA PRO A 51 19.62 1.60 26.40
C PRO A 51 19.61 2.13 24.95
N PHE A 52 20.55 3.02 24.61
CA PHE A 52 20.66 3.58 23.25
C PHE A 52 20.83 2.51 22.18
N LYS A 53 21.51 1.39 22.51
CA LYS A 53 21.74 0.27 21.57
C LYS A 53 20.44 -0.34 21.00
N CYS A 54 19.31 -0.30 21.72
CA CYS A 54 18.05 -0.89 21.24
C CYS A 54 17.12 0.10 20.50
N MET A 55 17.51 1.37 20.37
CA MET A 55 16.71 2.41 19.72
C MET A 55 17.46 3.06 18.55
N GLN A 56 16.71 3.47 17.53
CA GLN A 56 17.23 4.10 16.32
C GLN A 56 16.64 5.49 16.20
N LEU A 57 17.49 6.52 16.24
CA LEU A 57 17.03 7.92 16.20
C LEU A 57 16.30 8.24 14.89
N THR A 58 15.16 8.91 15.00
CA THR A 58 14.41 9.43 13.85
C THR A 58 14.72 10.91 13.62
N ASP A 59 14.17 11.50 12.56
CA ASP A 59 14.30 12.94 12.27
C ASP A 59 13.34 13.82 13.07
N PHE A 60 12.40 13.23 13.83
CA PHE A 60 11.38 13.99 14.57
C PHE A 60 11.89 14.43 15.95
N ILE A 61 11.65 15.71 16.27
CA ILE A 61 12.00 16.35 17.54
C ILE A 61 10.73 16.98 18.12
N LEU A 62 10.43 16.66 19.37
CA LEU A 62 9.36 17.28 20.16
C LEU A 62 9.96 18.36 21.06
N LYS A 63 9.24 19.47 21.24
CA LYS A 63 9.68 20.57 22.12
C LYS A 63 8.97 20.45 23.47
N PHE A 64 9.68 19.99 24.49
CA PHE A 64 9.25 19.98 25.89
C PHE A 64 10.48 20.08 26.82
N PRO A 65 10.35 20.56 28.06
CA PRO A 65 11.51 20.71 28.95
C PRO A 65 12.07 19.36 29.42
N HIS A 66 13.36 19.34 29.75
CA HIS A 66 14.05 18.19 30.33
C HIS A 66 13.28 17.60 31.52
N SER A 67 13.21 16.26 31.61
CA SER A 67 12.47 15.52 32.64
C SER A 67 10.96 15.83 32.78
N ALA A 68 10.32 16.46 31.78
CA ALA A 68 8.88 16.77 31.78
C ALA A 68 7.97 15.56 32.13
N ARG A 69 6.87 15.80 32.87
CA ARG A 69 5.86 14.77 33.18
C ARG A 69 5.12 14.28 31.92
N GLN A 70 4.63 13.03 31.95
CA GLN A 70 4.02 12.34 30.80
C GLN A 70 2.86 13.11 30.14
N LYS A 71 2.11 13.91 30.90
CA LYS A 71 1.04 14.80 30.38
C LYS A 71 1.56 15.74 29.29
N TYR A 72 2.70 16.38 29.52
CA TYR A 72 3.29 17.33 28.55
C TYR A 72 3.90 16.62 27.35
N VAL A 73 4.54 15.46 27.56
CA VAL A 73 5.06 14.61 26.47
C VAL A 73 3.92 14.15 25.56
N ARG A 74 2.77 13.75 26.12
CA ARG A 74 1.55 13.41 25.37
C ARG A 74 1.06 14.60 24.53
N GLN A 75 0.88 15.76 25.16
CA GLN A 75 0.42 16.97 24.49
C GLN A 75 1.36 17.38 23.34
N ALA A 76 2.68 17.30 23.54
CA ALA A 76 3.65 17.58 22.49
C ALA A 76 3.59 16.55 21.34
N TRP A 77 3.42 15.27 21.66
CA TRP A 77 3.33 14.17 20.69
C TRP A 77 2.08 14.29 19.79
N GLU A 78 0.94 14.60 20.41
CA GLU A 78 -0.35 14.80 19.73
C GLU A 78 -0.34 16.10 18.93
N LYS A 79 0.10 17.24 19.50
CA LYS A 79 0.27 18.53 18.78
C LYS A 79 1.21 18.43 17.58
N ALA A 80 2.17 17.50 17.61
CA ALA A 80 3.12 17.30 16.51
C ALA A 80 2.69 16.20 15.51
N ASP A 81 1.56 15.53 15.69
CA ASP A 81 1.06 14.44 14.82
C ASP A 81 2.09 13.37 14.46
N ILE A 82 2.93 12.98 15.43
CA ILE A 82 4.08 12.09 15.18
C ILE A 82 3.65 10.74 14.60
N ASN A 83 2.53 10.17 15.03
CA ASN A 83 2.05 8.88 14.53
C ASN A 83 1.72 8.96 13.02
N THR A 84 1.00 10.00 12.59
CA THR A 84 0.63 10.24 11.19
C THR A 84 1.86 10.53 10.34
N LYS A 85 2.76 11.40 10.83
CA LYS A 85 4.03 11.73 10.14
C LYS A 85 4.93 10.51 10.01
N TRP A 86 5.05 9.68 11.05
CA TRP A 86 5.79 8.42 11.00
C TRP A 86 5.21 7.48 9.95
N ALA A 87 3.90 7.20 9.98
CA ALA A 87 3.24 6.31 9.01
C ALA A 87 3.39 6.80 7.56
N ALA A 88 3.43 8.11 7.34
CA ALA A 88 3.69 8.69 6.03
C ALA A 88 5.15 8.45 5.52
N THR A 89 6.13 8.23 6.41
CA THR A 89 7.53 8.06 6.02
C THR A 89 7.77 6.82 5.14
N ARG A 90 8.80 6.90 4.28
CA ARG A 90 9.31 5.74 3.54
C ARG A 90 9.86 4.64 4.46
N TRP A 91 10.20 4.95 5.72
CA TRP A 91 10.71 3.97 6.68
C TRP A 91 9.58 3.12 7.25
N ALA A 92 8.52 3.73 7.80
CA ALA A 92 7.35 3.02 8.28
C ALA A 92 6.71 2.17 7.16
N LYS A 93 6.53 2.73 5.96
CA LYS A 93 6.02 2.01 4.78
C LYS A 93 6.87 0.79 4.39
N LYS A 94 8.19 0.80 4.62
CA LYS A 94 9.06 -0.38 4.42
C LYS A 94 8.89 -1.43 5.51
N ILE A 95 8.69 -1.02 6.77
CA ILE A 95 8.42 -1.94 7.88
C ILE A 95 7.08 -2.63 7.64
N GLU A 96 6.04 -1.86 7.35
CA GLU A 96 4.71 -2.37 7.03
C GLU A 96 4.72 -3.31 5.81
N ALA A 97 5.41 -2.94 4.71
CA ALA A 97 5.53 -3.80 3.54
C ALA A 97 6.26 -5.13 3.86
N ARG A 98 7.22 -5.14 4.80
CA ARG A 98 7.88 -6.36 5.29
C ARG A 98 6.90 -7.24 6.06
N GLU A 99 6.10 -6.66 6.95
CA GLU A 99 5.07 -7.38 7.71
C GLU A 99 3.97 -7.95 6.80
N ARG A 100 3.45 -7.15 5.87
CA ARG A 100 2.45 -7.59 4.87
C ARG A 100 2.99 -8.74 4.01
N LYS A 101 4.29 -8.74 3.69
CA LYS A 101 4.94 -9.86 2.99
C LYS A 101 5.08 -11.11 3.87
N ALA A 102 5.37 -10.96 5.16
CA ALA A 102 5.45 -12.08 6.10
C ALA A 102 4.08 -12.72 6.38
N LYS A 103 3.01 -11.90 6.40
CA LYS A 103 1.61 -12.31 6.59
C LYS A 103 0.92 -12.80 5.29
N MET A 104 1.66 -12.93 4.18
CA MET A 104 1.09 -13.21 2.85
C MET A 104 0.70 -14.69 2.70
N THR A 105 -0.56 -14.97 2.34
CA THR A 105 -1.05 -16.34 2.13
C THR A 105 -0.47 -16.98 0.86
N ASP A 106 -0.61 -18.30 0.71
CA ASP A 106 -0.16 -19.00 -0.51
C ASP A 106 -0.89 -18.50 -1.77
N PHE A 107 -2.21 -18.34 -1.70
CA PHE A 107 -3.01 -17.81 -2.79
C PHE A 107 -2.59 -16.38 -3.18
N ASP A 108 -2.22 -15.54 -2.21
CA ASP A 108 -1.65 -14.22 -2.49
C ASP A 108 -0.28 -14.31 -3.17
N ARG A 109 0.59 -15.25 -2.77
CA ARG A 109 1.87 -15.50 -3.45
C ARG A 109 1.65 -15.91 -4.92
N TYR A 110 0.65 -16.74 -5.21
CA TYR A 110 0.29 -17.10 -6.59
C TYR A 110 -0.16 -15.88 -7.43
N LYS A 111 -1.09 -15.07 -6.90
CA LYS A 111 -1.55 -13.82 -7.55
C LYS A 111 -0.38 -12.87 -7.82
N VAL A 112 0.48 -12.65 -6.83
CA VAL A 112 1.68 -11.81 -6.94
C VAL A 112 2.66 -12.37 -7.99
N MET A 113 2.86 -13.68 -8.06
CA MET A 113 3.74 -14.32 -9.05
C MET A 113 3.26 -14.07 -10.48
N LYS A 114 1.97 -14.29 -10.77
CA LYS A 114 1.39 -14.06 -12.11
C LYS A 114 1.48 -12.59 -12.53
N ALA A 115 1.07 -11.67 -11.65
CA ALA A 115 1.15 -10.23 -11.90
C ALA A 115 2.60 -9.75 -12.13
N LYS A 116 3.53 -10.20 -11.30
CA LYS A 116 4.96 -9.88 -11.42
C LYS A 116 5.57 -10.43 -12.72
N LYS A 117 5.18 -11.62 -13.15
CA LYS A 117 5.63 -12.22 -14.43
C LYS A 117 5.22 -11.36 -15.62
N MET A 118 3.96 -10.91 -15.68
CA MET A 118 3.48 -10.03 -16.75
C MET A 118 4.18 -8.65 -16.73
N ARG A 119 4.23 -7.99 -15.57
CA ARG A 119 4.93 -6.70 -15.40
C ARG A 119 6.39 -6.78 -15.86
N ASN A 120 7.11 -7.82 -15.46
CA ASN A 120 8.51 -8.00 -15.84
C ASN A 120 8.69 -8.24 -17.36
N ARG A 121 7.74 -8.89 -18.03
CA ARG A 121 7.78 -9.08 -19.50
C ARG A 121 7.63 -7.75 -20.23
N ILE A 122 6.70 -6.90 -19.80
CA ILE A 122 6.49 -5.55 -20.36
C ILE A 122 7.77 -4.72 -20.18
N ILE A 123 8.30 -4.64 -18.95
CA ILE A 123 9.52 -3.87 -18.65
C ILE A 123 10.71 -4.39 -19.48
N LYS A 124 10.90 -5.71 -19.59
CA LYS A 124 12.00 -6.30 -20.37
C LYS A 124 11.91 -5.96 -21.86
N ASN A 125 10.71 -5.86 -22.42
CA ASN A 125 10.51 -5.44 -23.80
C ASN A 125 10.84 -3.95 -23.98
N GLU A 126 10.39 -3.09 -23.06
CA GLU A 126 10.61 -1.64 -23.16
C GLU A 126 12.08 -1.26 -22.96
N VAL A 127 12.75 -1.86 -21.96
CA VAL A 127 14.20 -1.70 -21.74
C VAL A 127 14.99 -2.11 -22.98
N LYS A 128 14.60 -3.19 -23.68
CA LYS A 128 15.24 -3.57 -24.95
C LYS A 128 15.07 -2.53 -26.06
N LYS A 129 13.91 -1.85 -26.15
CA LYS A 129 13.72 -0.74 -27.11
C LYS A 129 14.62 0.44 -26.79
N LEU A 130 14.65 0.85 -25.51
CA LEU A 130 15.51 1.94 -25.03
C LEU A 130 17.00 1.65 -25.27
N GLN A 131 17.45 0.42 -25.01
CA GLN A 131 18.81 -0.02 -25.32
C GLN A 131 19.12 0.03 -26.82
N ARG A 132 18.21 -0.42 -27.69
CA ARG A 132 18.37 -0.31 -29.15
C ARG A 132 18.45 1.15 -29.61
N ALA A 133 17.59 2.03 -29.09
CA ALA A 133 17.62 3.45 -29.39
C ALA A 133 18.93 4.13 -28.92
N ALA A 134 19.42 3.77 -27.72
CA ALA A 134 20.70 4.26 -27.21
C ALA A 134 21.89 3.80 -28.06
N ILE A 135 21.91 2.54 -28.51
CA ILE A 135 22.95 2.01 -29.41
C ILE A 135 22.93 2.74 -30.76
N ILE A 136 21.74 2.99 -31.33
CA ILE A 136 21.59 3.72 -32.59
C ILE A 136 22.09 5.17 -32.44
N LYS A 137 21.79 5.84 -31.31
CA LYS A 137 22.28 7.19 -31.00
C LYS A 137 23.80 7.23 -30.81
N ALA A 138 24.39 6.21 -30.19
CA ALA A 138 25.83 6.13 -29.93
C ALA A 138 26.67 5.66 -31.14
N SER A 139 26.05 5.04 -32.15
CA SER A 139 26.74 4.47 -33.32
C SER A 139 25.96 4.73 -34.61
N PRO A 140 26.08 5.92 -35.23
CA PRO A 140 25.32 6.26 -36.44
C PRO A 140 25.59 5.32 -37.63
N LYS A 141 26.79 4.70 -37.71
CA LYS A 141 27.09 3.66 -38.72
C LYS A 141 26.18 2.40 -38.62
N LYS A 142 25.53 2.14 -37.48
CA LYS A 142 24.52 1.08 -37.33
C LYS A 142 23.08 1.56 -37.60
N ALA A 143 22.85 2.87 -37.72
CA ALA A 143 21.52 3.43 -37.97
C ALA A 143 21.03 3.12 -39.39
N SER A 144 21.90 3.20 -40.39
CA SER A 144 21.58 2.87 -41.80
C SER A 144 21.16 1.41 -41.97
N VAL A 145 21.96 0.47 -41.43
CA VAL A 145 21.69 -0.97 -41.48
C VAL A 145 20.40 -1.34 -40.74
N ALA A 146 20.13 -0.72 -39.58
CA ALA A 146 18.88 -0.93 -38.87
C ALA A 146 17.66 -0.38 -39.61
N LYS A 147 17.78 0.77 -40.29
CA LYS A 147 16.71 1.39 -41.09
C LYS A 147 16.36 0.54 -42.32
N ALA A 148 17.36 -0.03 -42.99
CA ALA A 148 17.17 -0.98 -44.09
C ALA A 148 16.46 -2.27 -43.64
N ALA A 149 16.87 -2.86 -42.50
CA ALA A 149 16.27 -4.09 -41.99
C ALA A 149 14.79 -3.92 -41.56
N VAL A 150 14.42 -2.76 -41.00
CA VAL A 150 13.02 -2.47 -40.64
C VAL A 150 12.16 -2.20 -41.88
N ALA A 151 12.69 -1.56 -42.92
CA ALA A 151 12.01 -1.39 -44.19
C ALA A 151 11.75 -2.75 -44.89
N ALA A 152 12.73 -3.64 -44.92
CA ALA A 152 12.58 -4.99 -45.47
C ALA A 152 11.55 -5.83 -44.71
N ALA A 153 11.51 -5.74 -43.36
CA ALA A 153 10.53 -6.44 -42.55
C ALA A 153 9.09 -5.92 -42.76
N ALA A 154 8.92 -4.60 -42.97
CA ALA A 154 7.63 -4.01 -43.30
C ALA A 154 7.13 -4.45 -44.70
N ALA A 155 8.02 -4.50 -45.70
CA ALA A 155 7.71 -5.01 -47.02
C ALA A 155 7.30 -6.50 -47.01
N ALA A 156 8.00 -7.33 -46.23
CA ALA A 156 7.66 -8.75 -46.08
C ALA A 156 6.29 -8.96 -45.40
N ALA A 157 5.94 -8.15 -44.39
CA ALA A 157 4.63 -8.20 -43.75
C ALA A 157 3.49 -7.77 -44.70
N ALA A 158 3.72 -6.77 -45.56
CA ALA A 158 2.76 -6.36 -46.58
C ALA A 158 2.57 -7.44 -47.66
N ALA A 159 3.65 -8.08 -48.11
CA ALA A 159 3.59 -9.19 -49.08
C ALA A 159 2.83 -10.42 -48.55
N ALA A 160 2.92 -10.71 -47.25
CA ALA A 160 2.17 -11.79 -46.62
C ALA A 160 0.65 -11.54 -46.59
N ALA A 161 0.21 -10.28 -46.45
CA ALA A 161 -1.20 -9.92 -46.46
C ALA A 161 -1.84 -10.02 -47.86
N ALA A 162 -1.04 -9.86 -48.92
CA ALA A 162 -1.53 -9.86 -50.31
C ALA A 162 -1.84 -11.27 -50.87
N LYS A 163 -1.22 -12.34 -50.35
CA LYS A 163 -1.41 -13.72 -50.85
C LYS A 163 -2.69 -14.43 -50.40
N ALA A 164 -3.56 -13.77 -49.63
CA ALA A 164 -4.70 -14.42 -48.96
C ALA A 164 -6.07 -14.19 -49.63
N LYS A 165 -6.15 -13.95 -50.96
CA LYS A 165 -7.44 -13.63 -51.61
C LYS A 165 -7.60 -14.14 -53.06
N ALA A 166 -8.77 -14.76 -53.30
CA ALA A 166 -9.39 -15.18 -54.57
C ALA A 166 -9.12 -16.64 -55.07
N PRO A 167 -10.04 -17.27 -55.83
CA PRO A 167 -11.52 -17.18 -55.79
C PRO A 167 -12.24 -18.55 -55.94
N ALA A 168 -13.56 -18.61 -55.70
CA ALA A 168 -14.42 -19.73 -56.14
C ALA A 168 -15.85 -19.26 -56.49
N LYS A 169 -16.45 -19.83 -57.55
CA LYS A 169 -17.76 -19.45 -58.12
C LYS A 169 -18.74 -20.64 -58.05
N LYS A 170 -20.02 -20.37 -57.75
CA LYS A 170 -21.15 -21.32 -57.53
C LYS A 170 -21.66 -21.96 -58.85
N PRO A 171 -22.47 -23.06 -58.88
CA PRO A 171 -23.87 -23.09 -58.39
C PRO A 171 -24.32 -24.39 -57.65
N ALA A 172 -25.26 -24.33 -56.68
CA ALA A 172 -26.68 -24.82 -56.73
C ALA A 172 -26.83 -26.37 -56.70
N ALA A 173 -27.74 -27.01 -55.95
CA ALA A 173 -28.76 -26.60 -54.94
C ALA A 173 -28.85 -27.73 -53.85
N ALA A 174 -29.86 -27.97 -52.99
CA ALA A 174 -31.18 -27.38 -52.71
C ALA A 174 -31.60 -27.67 -51.23
N ALA A 175 -32.76 -27.14 -50.80
CA ALA A 175 -33.70 -27.57 -49.73
C ALA A 175 -33.21 -28.08 -48.33
N ALA A 176 -33.82 -27.70 -47.19
CA ALA A 176 -34.79 -26.64 -46.88
C ALA A 176 -34.84 -26.37 -45.36
N GLY A 177 -35.14 -25.13 -44.95
CA GLY A 177 -35.29 -24.73 -43.54
C GLY A 177 -35.74 -23.27 -43.36
N LYS A 178 -37.06 -23.05 -43.38
CA LYS A 178 -37.76 -21.76 -43.11
C LYS A 178 -37.43 -21.23 -41.69
N LYS A 179 -37.53 -19.95 -41.29
CA LYS A 179 -38.04 -18.65 -41.80
C LYS A 179 -37.27 -17.57 -40.96
N ALA A 180 -36.67 -16.47 -41.46
CA ALA A 180 -37.27 -15.21 -41.94
C ALA A 180 -38.27 -14.53 -40.95
N SER A 181 -38.26 -13.20 -40.68
CA SER A 181 -37.38 -12.08 -41.11
C SER A 181 -37.88 -10.71 -40.57
N GLY A 182 -37.00 -9.70 -40.43
CA GLY A 182 -37.33 -8.25 -40.58
C GLY A 182 -38.13 -7.58 -39.44
N GLN A 183 -38.32 -6.24 -39.36
CA GLN A 183 -37.83 -5.03 -40.08
C GLN A 183 -37.99 -3.83 -39.07
N LYS A 184 -37.07 -2.88 -38.88
CA LYS A 184 -36.63 -1.69 -39.68
C LYS A 184 -37.53 -0.44 -39.52
N ALA A 185 -36.91 0.71 -39.14
CA ALA A 185 -37.45 2.09 -39.06
C ALA A 185 -38.56 2.30 -38.00
N ALA A 186 -38.84 3.47 -37.39
CA ALA A 186 -38.17 4.78 -37.16
C ALA A 186 -38.95 5.47 -35.98
N GLY A 187 -38.55 6.60 -35.37
CA GLY A 187 -37.36 7.46 -35.46
C GLY A 187 -37.53 8.72 -34.55
N GLU A 188 -36.42 9.41 -34.21
CA GLU A 188 -36.35 10.61 -33.33
C GLU A 188 -36.79 10.37 -31.85
N ASP A 189 -36.21 10.99 -30.81
CA ASP A 189 -35.66 12.36 -30.72
C ASP A 189 -34.35 12.46 -29.89
N LYS A 190 -33.72 13.64 -29.90
CA LYS A 190 -32.43 13.96 -29.22
C LYS A 190 -32.64 14.48 -27.80
N ALA A 191 -31.70 14.16 -26.90
CA ALA A 191 -30.76 15.15 -26.29
C ALA A 191 -30.34 14.89 -24.83
N LYS A 192 -29.01 14.99 -24.61
CA LYS A 192 -28.35 15.60 -23.43
C LYS A 192 -28.78 15.17 -22.02
N ALA A 193 -28.02 14.22 -21.46
CA ALA A 193 -27.82 14.17 -20.00
C ALA A 193 -26.74 15.19 -19.58
N LYS A 194 -27.08 16.17 -18.73
CA LYS A 194 -26.09 17.03 -18.04
C LYS A 194 -26.58 17.35 -16.62
N VAL A 195 -25.84 16.83 -15.64
CA VAL A 195 -25.64 17.32 -14.26
C VAL A 195 -26.77 18.11 -13.58
N SER A 196 -27.30 17.55 -12.49
CA SER A 196 -27.72 18.33 -11.31
C SER A 196 -27.56 17.51 -10.02
N ALA A 197 -27.38 18.19 -8.90
CA ALA A 197 -27.19 17.62 -7.56
C ALA A 197 -28.24 18.17 -6.59
N GLY A 198 -28.39 17.52 -5.43
CA GLY A 198 -29.40 17.84 -4.41
C GLY A 198 -30.69 17.00 -4.56
N GLU A 199 -31.40 16.63 -3.50
CA GLU A 199 -31.22 16.93 -2.07
C GLU A 199 -31.99 15.90 -1.20
N LYS A 200 -31.78 15.97 0.12
CA LYS A 200 -32.62 15.51 1.25
C LYS A 200 -32.28 14.20 1.95
N ALA A 201 -31.81 14.41 3.17
CA ALA A 201 -31.56 13.45 4.23
C ALA A 201 -32.84 12.82 4.80
N VAL A 202 -32.68 11.64 5.39
CA VAL A 202 -33.56 11.07 6.43
C VAL A 202 -32.65 10.54 7.57
N PRO A 203 -32.99 10.69 8.87
CA PRO A 203 -32.03 10.51 9.98
C PRO A 203 -32.01 9.09 10.58
N PRO A 204 -30.98 8.75 11.40
CA PRO A 204 -30.90 7.45 12.06
C PRO A 204 -31.81 7.35 13.30
N PRO A 205 -32.41 6.18 13.59
CA PRO A 205 -33.23 5.97 14.79
C PRO A 205 -32.35 5.94 16.06
N LYS A 206 -32.74 6.71 17.07
CA LYS A 206 -32.10 6.72 18.41
C LYS A 206 -32.80 5.75 19.37
N ALA A 207 -31.97 5.03 20.13
CA ALA A 207 -32.15 4.58 21.51
C ALA A 207 -33.57 4.30 22.05
N GLN A 208 -33.83 3.02 22.36
CA GLN A 208 -34.66 2.67 23.53
C GLN A 208 -33.77 2.34 24.73
N LYS A 209 -34.22 2.76 25.91
CA LYS A 209 -33.45 2.79 27.16
C LYS A 209 -34.03 1.76 28.13
N GLY A 210 -33.19 0.81 28.56
CA GLY A 210 -33.35 0.09 29.81
C GLY A 210 -34.26 -1.15 29.78
N GLN A 211 -33.62 -2.32 29.83
CA GLN A 211 -34.05 -3.37 30.76
C GLN A 211 -32.84 -3.87 31.57
N LYS A 212 -33.14 -4.44 32.73
CA LYS A 212 -32.29 -4.44 33.92
C LYS A 212 -31.47 -5.73 34.02
N ALA A 213 -30.19 -5.64 34.35
CA ALA A 213 -29.38 -6.83 34.62
C ALA A 213 -29.85 -7.52 35.92
N PRO A 214 -30.11 -8.85 35.92
CA PRO A 214 -30.22 -9.63 37.14
C PRO A 214 -28.82 -9.93 37.70
N ALA A 215 -28.72 -9.95 39.04
CA ALA A 215 -27.45 -9.99 39.73
C ALA A 215 -26.80 -11.39 39.80
N GLN A 216 -25.52 -11.35 40.15
CA GLN A 216 -24.61 -12.46 40.43
C GLN A 216 -25.24 -13.60 41.26
N LYS A 217 -24.89 -14.85 40.92
CA LYS A 217 -24.96 -15.97 41.86
C LYS A 217 -23.68 -16.80 41.75
N ALA A 218 -22.74 -16.54 42.65
CA ALA A 218 -21.52 -17.35 42.77
C ALA A 218 -21.83 -18.61 43.60
N PRO A 219 -21.46 -19.83 43.13
CA PRO A 219 -21.46 -21.02 43.98
C PRO A 219 -20.27 -20.98 44.96
N ALA A 220 -20.48 -21.51 46.17
CA ALA A 220 -19.63 -21.29 47.33
C ALA A 220 -18.22 -21.92 47.26
N PRO A 221 -17.22 -21.34 47.95
CA PRO A 221 -15.93 -22.02 48.17
C PRO A 221 -16.12 -23.23 49.10
N LYS A 222 -15.56 -24.38 48.73
CA LYS A 222 -15.52 -25.57 49.60
C LYS A 222 -14.67 -25.29 50.83
N ALA A 223 -15.16 -25.74 52.00
CA ALA A 223 -14.53 -25.51 53.28
C ALA A 223 -13.12 -26.11 53.37
N SER A 224 -12.21 -25.36 53.99
CA SER A 224 -10.90 -25.83 54.41
C SER A 224 -11.02 -26.85 55.55
N GLY A 225 -10.66 -28.10 55.27
CA GLY A 225 -10.39 -29.10 56.32
C GLY A 225 -9.13 -28.72 57.10
N LYS A 226 -9.18 -28.82 58.44
CA LYS A 226 -8.11 -28.43 59.36
C LYS A 226 -7.61 -29.69 60.07
N LYS A 227 -6.28 -29.93 60.03
CA LYS A 227 -5.48 -30.83 60.88
C LYS A 227 -6.09 -32.18 61.32
N ALA A 228 -5.53 -33.26 60.80
CA ALA A 228 -4.79 -34.24 61.60
C ALA A 228 -3.58 -34.69 60.77
#